data_AF-A0A072PBQ1-F1
#
_entry.id   AF-A0A072PBQ1-F1
#
_cell.length_a   1.000
_cell.length_b   1.000
_cell.length_c   1.000
_cell.angle_alpha   90.00
_cell.angle_beta   90.00
_cell.angle_gamma   90.00
#
_symmetry.space_group_name_H-M   'P 1'
#
loop_
_entity.id
_entity.type
_entity.pdbx_description
1 polymer ?
#
loop_
_entity_poly.entity_id
_entity_poly.type
_entity_poly.pdbx_seq_one_letter_code
_entity_poly.pdbx_strand_id
1 'polypeptide(L)'
;MDPVIQTENPSKAFAPSSTYRRDRWPSRQDAAERFSASKFYQAWDPRALAQWNKYGLRDLPTELYPDQVNQEDRPVTLKTPVPQEVFSYLRPKYYGNPERSPDTDRSVYGDMHPQDVEQDYDFYRPEPAEIFRRLPELKPPVLYIFGKDSVLATPALRQKKLETTGTGVGGSGGREEGAVQETVLDCGHLVPMERVTESAEAAAAFTALELNRWETATQEWQSRWRSKPRRERVRIDEEWRTKIGPRTPKTTGMGKATK
;
A
#
# COMPACT_ATOMS: atom_id res chain seq x y z
N MET A 1 -4.64 7.80 4.36
CA MET A 1 -5.87 7.38 3.67
C MET A 1 -6.07 5.92 3.99
N ASP A 2 -7.29 5.43 4.08
CA ASP A 2 -7.48 3.98 4.14
C ASP A 2 -7.00 3.31 2.84
N PRO A 3 -6.60 2.02 2.88
CA PRO A 3 -5.87 1.44 1.76
C PRO A 3 -6.80 1.03 0.62
N VAL A 4 -6.58 1.67 -0.54
CA VAL A 4 -7.19 1.30 -1.83
C VAL A 4 -6.36 0.18 -2.46
N ILE A 5 -6.53 -1.05 -1.95
CA ILE A 5 -5.90 -2.26 -2.48
C ILE A 5 -7.01 -3.18 -2.98
N GLN A 6 -7.30 -3.12 -4.28
CA GLN A 6 -8.41 -3.84 -4.91
C GLN A 6 -8.22 -3.89 -6.44
N THR A 7 -8.95 -4.78 -7.09
CA THR A 7 -8.89 -4.97 -8.56
C THR A 7 -9.72 -3.95 -9.32
N GLU A 8 -10.77 -3.43 -8.69
CA GLU A 8 -11.62 -2.38 -9.22
C GLU A 8 -10.86 -1.04 -9.25
N ASN A 9 -11.06 -0.22 -10.29
CA ASN A 9 -10.40 1.09 -10.44
C ASN A 9 -11.31 2.24 -9.98
N PRO A 10 -11.27 2.66 -8.70
CA PRO A 10 -12.14 3.72 -8.22
C PRO A 10 -11.72 5.11 -8.72
N SER A 11 -10.47 5.28 -9.15
CA SER A 11 -9.88 6.56 -9.53
C SER A 11 -10.67 7.29 -10.62
N LYS A 12 -11.37 6.55 -11.49
CA LYS A 12 -12.25 7.08 -12.53
C LYS A 12 -13.30 8.07 -12.00
N ALA A 13 -13.83 7.82 -10.80
CA ALA A 13 -14.86 8.69 -10.21
C ALA A 13 -14.28 9.98 -9.59
N PHE A 14 -13.00 9.99 -9.19
CA PHE A 14 -12.39 11.08 -8.43
C PHE A 14 -11.48 11.97 -9.25
N ALA A 15 -10.82 11.42 -10.27
CA ALA A 15 -9.87 12.15 -11.10
C ALA A 15 -10.46 13.41 -11.76
N PRO A 16 -11.70 13.42 -12.32
CA PRO A 16 -12.25 14.63 -12.96
C PRO A 16 -12.30 15.84 -12.02
N SER A 17 -12.75 15.63 -10.78
CA SER A 17 -12.84 16.70 -9.78
C SER A 17 -11.46 17.26 -9.42
N SER A 18 -10.43 16.40 -9.33
CA SER A 18 -9.05 16.85 -9.10
C SER A 18 -8.47 17.55 -10.33
N THR A 19 -8.72 17.08 -11.55
CA THR A 19 -8.19 17.66 -12.80
C THR A 19 -8.60 19.12 -13.00
N TYR A 20 -9.87 19.45 -12.74
CA TYR A 20 -10.40 20.78 -12.99
C TYR A 20 -10.43 21.69 -11.75
N ARG A 21 -9.83 21.26 -10.65
CA ARG A 21 -9.86 22.04 -9.41
C ARG A 21 -9.09 23.34 -9.54
N ARG A 22 -9.54 24.35 -8.80
CA ARG A 22 -8.78 25.59 -8.58
C ARG A 22 -7.58 25.30 -7.68
N ASP A 23 -6.42 25.81 -8.06
CA ASP A 23 -5.16 25.60 -7.33
C ASP A 23 -4.32 26.88 -7.17
N ARG A 24 -4.93 28.05 -7.38
CA ARG A 24 -4.30 29.37 -7.17
C ARG A 24 -5.17 30.26 -6.30
N TRP A 25 -4.51 31.03 -5.44
CA TRP A 25 -5.15 31.96 -4.51
C TRP A 25 -4.37 33.29 -4.44
N PRO A 26 -5.05 34.42 -4.20
CA PRO A 26 -4.39 35.73 -4.08
C PRO A 26 -3.40 35.82 -2.91
N SER A 27 -3.59 35.04 -1.85
CA SER A 27 -2.67 34.98 -0.70
C SER A 27 -2.83 33.67 0.06
N ARG A 28 -1.88 33.38 0.97
CA ARG A 28 -1.98 32.25 1.91
C ARG A 28 -3.21 32.34 2.81
N GLN A 29 -3.62 33.55 3.16
CA GLN A 29 -4.80 33.77 4.01
C GLN A 29 -6.09 33.42 3.25
N ASP A 30 -6.28 33.89 2.01
CA ASP A 30 -7.46 33.54 1.20
C ASP A 30 -7.51 32.01 0.96
N ALA A 31 -6.37 31.37 0.71
CA ALA A 31 -6.30 29.92 0.59
C ALA A 31 -6.78 29.22 1.86
N ALA A 32 -6.27 29.62 3.04
CA ALA A 32 -6.64 29.04 4.33
C ALA A 32 -8.13 29.25 4.65
N GLU A 33 -8.67 30.44 4.39
CA GLU A 33 -10.10 30.74 4.57
C GLU A 33 -10.96 29.82 3.69
N ARG A 34 -10.61 29.66 2.40
CA ARG A 34 -11.34 28.76 1.50
C ARG A 34 -11.23 27.30 1.89
N PHE A 35 -10.06 26.85 2.34
CA PHE A 35 -9.91 25.49 2.85
C PHE A 35 -10.81 25.29 4.06
N SER A 36 -10.79 26.21 5.04
CA SER A 36 -11.65 26.11 6.23
C SER A 36 -13.16 26.15 5.93
N ALA A 37 -13.57 26.80 4.84
CA ALA A 37 -14.97 26.87 4.41
C ALA A 37 -15.44 25.58 3.70
N SER A 38 -14.52 24.75 3.19
CA SER A 38 -14.85 23.54 2.45
C SER A 38 -15.24 22.40 3.38
N LYS A 39 -16.36 21.72 3.09
CA LYS A 39 -16.81 20.53 3.83
C LYS A 39 -15.77 19.41 3.85
N PHE A 40 -14.97 19.28 2.80
CA PHE A 40 -13.89 18.32 2.71
C PHE A 40 -12.83 18.52 3.80
N TYR A 41 -12.35 19.75 3.98
CA TYR A 41 -11.33 20.07 4.99
C TYR A 41 -11.92 20.24 6.39
N GLN A 42 -13.20 20.60 6.51
CA GLN A 42 -13.89 20.67 7.80
C GLN A 42 -13.98 19.30 8.51
N ALA A 43 -13.89 18.20 7.76
CA ALA A 43 -13.85 16.86 8.34
C ALA A 43 -12.48 16.52 8.96
N TRP A 44 -11.41 17.24 8.59
CA TRP A 44 -10.06 16.95 9.07
C TRP A 44 -9.86 17.44 10.51
N ASP A 45 -8.96 16.77 11.23
CA ASP A 45 -8.44 17.26 12.50
C ASP A 45 -7.84 18.67 12.30
N PRO A 46 -8.16 19.66 13.14
CA PRO A 46 -7.66 21.02 13.00
C PRO A 46 -6.14 21.12 12.93
N ARG A 47 -5.41 20.21 13.59
CA ARG A 47 -3.94 20.15 13.53
C ARG A 47 -3.46 19.71 12.15
N ALA A 48 -4.14 18.75 11.53
CA ALA A 48 -3.82 18.31 10.16
C ALA A 48 -4.08 19.44 9.15
N LEU A 49 -5.21 20.14 9.27
CA LEU A 49 -5.52 21.30 8.42
C LEU A 49 -4.51 22.45 8.63
N ALA A 50 -4.06 22.68 9.87
CA ALA A 50 -3.02 23.68 10.13
C ALA A 50 -1.69 23.32 9.43
N GLN A 51 -1.29 22.05 9.44
CA GLN A 51 -0.10 21.59 8.69
C GLN A 51 -0.30 21.71 7.18
N TRP A 52 -1.50 21.43 6.68
CA TRP A 52 -1.85 21.63 5.27
C TRP A 52 -1.70 23.10 4.86
N ASN A 53 -2.25 24.05 5.64
CA ASN A 53 -2.10 25.48 5.37
C ASN A 53 -0.63 25.93 5.38
N LYS A 54 0.16 25.37 6.29
CA LYS A 54 1.58 25.70 6.44
C LYS A 54 2.43 25.16 5.29
N TYR A 55 2.26 23.90 4.91
CA TYR A 55 3.18 23.20 4.01
C TYR A 55 2.61 22.87 2.64
N GLY A 56 1.28 22.89 2.47
CA GLY A 56 0.59 22.56 1.23
C GLY A 56 0.61 23.67 0.17
N LEU A 57 1.13 24.85 0.50
CA LEU A 57 1.15 26.02 -0.37
C LEU A 57 2.58 26.50 -0.65
N ARG A 58 2.82 26.93 -1.89
CA ARG A 58 4.07 27.60 -2.33
C ARG A 58 3.74 28.93 -3.01
N ASP A 59 4.68 29.86 -2.93
CA ASP A 59 4.51 31.21 -3.48
C ASP A 59 4.69 31.19 -5.01
N LEU A 60 4.02 32.11 -5.70
CA LEU A 60 4.17 32.35 -7.13
C LEU A 60 5.22 33.45 -7.42
N PRO A 61 5.85 33.46 -8.61
CA PRO A 61 5.64 32.57 -9.75
C PRO A 61 6.26 31.18 -9.57
N THR A 62 5.84 30.23 -10.41
CA THR A 62 6.43 28.87 -10.51
C THR A 62 6.59 28.48 -11.97
N GLU A 63 7.28 27.39 -12.29
CA GLU A 63 7.38 26.90 -13.68
C GLU A 63 6.01 26.67 -14.35
N LEU A 64 5.00 26.27 -13.58
CA LEU A 64 3.63 26.07 -14.09
C LEU A 64 2.86 27.39 -14.30
N TYR A 65 3.27 28.43 -13.59
CA TYR A 65 2.64 29.77 -13.60
C TYR A 65 3.75 30.82 -13.63
N PRO A 66 4.39 31.03 -14.80
CA PRO A 66 5.58 31.87 -14.93
C PRO A 66 5.25 33.37 -15.01
N ASP A 67 3.98 33.73 -15.18
CA ASP A 67 3.53 35.11 -15.34
C ASP A 67 4.00 35.99 -14.16
N GLN A 68 4.35 37.25 -14.46
CA GLN A 68 4.66 38.21 -13.42
C GLN A 68 3.44 38.43 -12.53
N VAL A 69 3.61 38.17 -11.24
CA VAL A 69 2.59 38.40 -10.22
C VAL A 69 2.98 39.58 -9.36
N ASN A 70 1.98 40.31 -8.84
CA ASN A 70 2.24 41.31 -7.82
C ASN A 70 2.80 40.62 -6.56
N GLN A 71 4.07 40.89 -6.26
CA GLN A 71 4.76 40.27 -5.13
C GLN A 71 4.27 40.81 -3.77
N GLU A 72 3.62 41.97 -3.74
CA GLU A 72 3.01 42.51 -2.52
C GLU A 72 1.85 41.62 -2.03
N ASP A 73 1.06 41.08 -2.96
CA ASP A 73 -0.09 40.22 -2.66
C ASP A 73 0.35 38.80 -2.21
N ARG A 74 1.59 38.40 -2.54
CA ARG A 74 2.17 37.07 -2.29
C ARG A 74 1.21 35.93 -2.66
N PRO A 75 0.78 35.87 -3.94
CA PRO A 75 -0.14 34.83 -4.37
C PRO A 75 0.51 33.46 -4.30
N VAL A 76 -0.34 32.45 -4.09
CA VAL A 76 0.11 31.08 -3.83
C VAL A 76 -0.60 30.07 -4.70
N THR A 77 0.07 28.94 -4.86
CA THR A 77 -0.48 27.74 -5.49
C THR A 77 -0.20 26.52 -4.61
N LEU A 78 -0.76 25.37 -4.97
CA LEU A 78 -0.45 24.11 -4.29
C LEU A 78 1.03 23.77 -4.46
N LYS A 79 1.64 23.30 -3.36
CA LYS A 79 3.01 22.81 -3.36
C LYS A 79 3.12 21.51 -4.16
N THR A 80 2.14 20.63 -4.03
CA THR A 80 1.92 19.48 -4.93
C THR A 80 1.05 19.95 -6.11
N PRO A 81 1.59 20.08 -7.32
CA PRO A 81 0.82 20.55 -8.46
C PRO A 81 -0.35 19.61 -8.80
N VAL A 82 -1.43 20.16 -9.35
CA VAL A 82 -2.60 19.36 -9.79
C VAL A 82 -2.21 18.18 -10.68
N PRO A 83 -1.33 18.33 -11.69
CA PRO A 83 -0.94 17.20 -12.52
C PRO A 83 -0.31 16.06 -11.71
N GLN A 84 0.56 16.37 -10.74
CA GLN A 84 1.22 15.35 -9.90
C GLN A 84 0.23 14.59 -9.03
N GLU A 85 -0.79 15.28 -8.52
CA GLU A 85 -1.90 14.60 -7.82
C GLU A 85 -2.69 13.70 -8.77
N VAL A 86 -3.13 14.21 -9.93
CA VAL A 86 -3.95 13.45 -10.89
C VAL A 86 -3.19 12.22 -11.42
N PHE A 87 -1.89 12.32 -11.62
CA PHE A 87 -1.05 11.18 -12.04
C PHE A 87 -0.95 10.09 -10.98
N SER A 88 -1.25 10.40 -9.71
CA SER A 88 -1.39 9.38 -8.66
C SER A 88 -2.70 8.59 -8.76
N TYR A 89 -3.74 9.18 -9.36
CA TYR A 89 -5.03 8.52 -9.60
C TYR A 89 -5.01 7.66 -10.86
N LEU A 90 -4.47 8.19 -11.96
CA LEU A 90 -4.61 7.62 -13.30
C LEU A 90 -3.34 7.77 -14.13
N ARG A 91 -3.05 6.72 -14.91
CA ARG A 91 -2.09 6.71 -16.01
C ARG A 91 -2.84 6.64 -17.33
N PRO A 92 -2.43 7.42 -18.35
CA PRO A 92 -3.02 7.33 -19.68
C PRO A 92 -2.59 6.03 -20.38
N LYS A 93 -3.53 5.33 -21.01
CA LYS A 93 -3.24 4.17 -21.91
C LYS A 93 -3.38 4.53 -23.39
N TYR A 94 -3.89 5.72 -23.72
CA TYR A 94 -4.06 6.21 -25.10
C TYR A 94 -2.74 6.54 -25.84
N TYR A 95 -1.60 6.37 -25.19
CA TYR A 95 -0.28 6.40 -25.85
C TYR A 95 0.08 5.06 -26.53
N GLY A 96 -0.68 3.99 -26.24
CA GLY A 96 -0.49 2.67 -26.85
C GLY A 96 -0.97 2.63 -28.30
N ASN A 97 -0.53 1.61 -29.04
CA ASN A 97 -1.04 1.41 -30.40
C ASN A 97 -2.45 0.80 -30.32
N PRO A 98 -3.51 1.48 -30.82
CA PRO A 98 -4.88 0.96 -30.77
C PRO A 98 -5.09 -0.32 -31.60
N GLU A 99 -4.19 -0.62 -32.54
CA GLU A 99 -4.23 -1.84 -33.36
C GLU A 99 -3.60 -3.06 -32.66
N ARG A 100 -2.93 -2.87 -31.51
CA ARG A 100 -2.31 -3.94 -30.74
C ARG A 100 -3.16 -4.28 -29.53
N SER A 101 -3.39 -5.57 -29.28
CA SER A 101 -4.07 -5.98 -28.05
C SER A 101 -3.20 -5.65 -26.84
N PRO A 102 -3.80 -5.42 -25.66
CA PRO A 102 -3.06 -5.24 -24.40
C PRO A 102 -2.02 -6.33 -24.13
N ASP A 103 -2.27 -7.57 -24.55
CA ASP A 103 -1.34 -8.69 -24.38
C ASP A 103 -0.10 -8.60 -25.29
N THR A 104 -0.15 -7.77 -26.34
CA THR A 104 0.91 -7.60 -27.34
C THR A 104 1.65 -6.27 -27.23
N ASP A 105 1.00 -5.21 -26.72
CA ASP A 105 1.64 -3.91 -26.46
C ASP A 105 2.09 -3.79 -24.99
N ARG A 106 3.07 -4.62 -24.62
CA ARG A 106 3.66 -4.62 -23.26
C ARG A 106 4.31 -3.28 -22.88
N SER A 107 4.52 -2.36 -23.84
CA SER A 107 5.07 -1.03 -23.54
C SER A 107 4.09 -0.11 -22.82
N VAL A 108 2.77 -0.37 -22.98
CA VAL A 108 1.70 0.41 -22.36
C VAL A 108 0.86 -0.43 -21.41
N TYR A 109 0.66 -1.72 -21.69
CA TYR A 109 -0.19 -2.61 -20.90
C TYR A 109 0.60 -3.65 -20.09
N GLY A 110 1.94 -3.59 -20.11
CA GLY A 110 2.80 -4.63 -19.54
C GLY A 110 2.69 -4.79 -18.02
N ASP A 111 2.16 -3.78 -17.33
CA ASP A 111 1.88 -3.75 -15.89
C ASP A 111 0.39 -3.97 -15.58
N MET A 112 -0.44 -4.34 -16.57
CA MET A 112 -1.85 -4.68 -16.35
C MET A 112 -2.04 -6.20 -16.36
N HIS A 113 -2.72 -6.72 -15.35
CA HIS A 113 -3.25 -8.07 -15.44
C HIS A 113 -4.43 -8.07 -16.44
N PRO A 114 -4.56 -9.07 -17.35
CA PRO A 114 -5.59 -9.07 -18.40
C PRO A 114 -7.03 -8.89 -17.90
N GLN A 115 -7.33 -9.37 -16.69
CA GLN A 115 -8.66 -9.23 -16.06
C GLN A 115 -8.97 -7.81 -15.53
N ASP A 116 -7.95 -6.97 -15.35
CA ASP A 116 -8.08 -5.63 -14.79
C ASP A 116 -8.14 -4.55 -15.91
N VAL A 117 -8.11 -4.97 -17.18
CA VAL A 117 -8.19 -4.08 -18.34
C VAL A 117 -9.65 -3.66 -18.60
N GLU A 118 -9.95 -2.40 -18.30
CA GLU A 118 -11.19 -1.76 -18.71
C GLU A 118 -11.11 -1.37 -20.20
N GLN A 119 -11.87 -2.03 -21.09
CA GLN A 119 -11.80 -1.76 -22.54
C GLN A 119 -12.19 -0.32 -22.87
N ASP A 120 -13.34 0.14 -22.37
CA ASP A 120 -13.95 1.43 -22.71
C ASP A 120 -13.47 2.61 -21.83
N TYR A 121 -12.22 2.58 -21.36
CA TYR A 121 -11.69 3.63 -20.51
C TYR A 121 -10.21 3.94 -20.77
N ASP A 122 -9.91 5.16 -21.23
CA ASP A 122 -8.58 5.57 -21.72
C ASP A 122 -7.49 5.78 -20.66
N PHE A 123 -7.78 5.40 -19.41
CA PHE A 123 -6.86 5.49 -18.29
C PHE A 123 -6.87 4.22 -17.45
N TYR A 124 -5.83 4.03 -16.66
CA TYR A 124 -5.70 2.87 -15.78
C TYR A 124 -4.85 3.19 -14.54
N ARG A 125 -4.86 2.30 -13.55
CA ARG A 125 -3.97 2.35 -12.39
C ARG A 125 -3.66 0.92 -11.94
N PRO A 126 -2.49 0.35 -12.29
CA PRO A 126 -2.24 -1.07 -12.11
C PRO A 126 -1.93 -1.46 -10.66
N GLU A 127 -1.26 -0.59 -9.91
CA GLU A 127 -0.62 -0.96 -8.64
C GLU A 127 -1.60 -1.48 -7.57
N PRO A 128 -2.82 -0.91 -7.38
CA PRO A 128 -3.80 -1.46 -6.44
C PRO A 128 -4.17 -2.92 -6.72
N ALA A 129 -4.37 -3.26 -8.00
CA ALA A 129 -4.79 -4.59 -8.42
C ALA A 129 -3.63 -5.58 -8.36
N GLU A 130 -2.45 -5.16 -8.80
CA GLU A 130 -1.22 -5.96 -8.68
C GLU A 130 -0.90 -6.30 -7.22
N ILE A 131 -0.97 -5.31 -6.32
CA ILE A 131 -0.74 -5.52 -4.89
C ILE A 131 -1.82 -6.44 -4.32
N PHE A 132 -3.09 -6.24 -4.68
CA PHE A 132 -4.19 -7.08 -4.21
C PHE A 132 -3.93 -8.57 -4.51
N ARG A 133 -3.47 -8.88 -5.73
CA ARG A 133 -3.16 -10.25 -6.16
C ARG A 133 -1.98 -10.87 -5.42
N ARG A 134 -1.11 -10.06 -4.82
CA ARG A 134 0.05 -10.50 -4.04
C ARG A 134 -0.19 -10.50 -2.53
N LEU A 135 -1.35 -10.04 -2.07
CA LEU A 135 -1.73 -10.11 -0.66
C LEU A 135 -1.64 -11.52 -0.05
N PRO A 136 -1.92 -12.64 -0.75
CA PRO A 136 -1.77 -13.97 -0.17
C PRO A 136 -0.35 -14.29 0.30
N GLU A 137 0.67 -13.73 -0.36
CA GLU A 137 2.09 -13.98 -0.06
C GLU A 137 2.61 -13.08 1.09
N LEU A 138 1.77 -12.21 1.66
CA LEU A 138 2.21 -11.22 2.63
C LEU A 138 2.54 -11.88 3.97
N LYS A 139 3.84 -11.95 4.27
CA LYS A 139 4.40 -12.56 5.48
C LYS A 139 4.29 -11.75 6.78
N PRO A 140 4.45 -10.41 6.81
CA PRO A 140 4.34 -9.67 8.05
C PRO A 140 2.88 -9.64 8.58
N PRO A 141 2.69 -9.49 9.89
CA PRO A 141 1.38 -9.15 10.45
C PRO A 141 0.85 -7.83 9.87
N VAL A 142 -0.47 -7.71 9.70
CA VAL A 142 -1.12 -6.55 9.10
C VAL A 142 -2.29 -6.06 9.95
N LEU A 143 -2.31 -4.76 10.20
CA LEU A 143 -3.50 -4.04 10.62
C LEU A 143 -3.99 -3.18 9.46
N TYR A 144 -5.24 -3.41 9.05
CA TYR A 144 -5.96 -2.48 8.20
C TYR A 144 -6.74 -1.46 9.04
N ILE A 145 -6.61 -0.16 8.72
CA ILE A 145 -7.40 0.89 9.36
C ILE A 145 -8.27 1.55 8.28
N PHE A 146 -9.59 1.49 8.46
CA PHE A 146 -10.58 1.91 7.48
C PHE A 146 -11.51 3.00 8.00
N GLY A 147 -12.00 3.84 7.09
CA GLY A 147 -13.09 4.76 7.38
C GLY A 147 -14.43 4.04 7.21
N LYS A 148 -15.32 4.17 8.19
CA LYS A 148 -16.67 3.60 8.16
C LYS A 148 -17.47 4.12 6.95
N ASP A 149 -17.31 5.40 6.63
CA ASP A 149 -18.04 6.09 5.55
C ASP A 149 -17.22 6.15 4.25
N SER A 150 -16.10 5.43 4.19
CA SER A 150 -15.24 5.36 3.02
C SER A 150 -15.90 4.54 1.91
N VAL A 151 -16.27 5.22 0.82
CA VAL A 151 -16.77 4.57 -0.41
C VAL A 151 -15.71 3.71 -1.09
N LEU A 152 -14.44 3.87 -0.71
CA LEU A 152 -13.29 3.10 -1.22
C LEU A 152 -12.99 1.86 -0.36
N ALA A 153 -13.61 1.76 0.81
CA ALA A 153 -13.45 0.66 1.76
C ALA A 153 -14.80 0.20 2.32
N THR A 154 -15.73 -0.11 1.40
CA THR A 154 -17.03 -0.70 1.76
C THR A 154 -16.83 -2.03 2.50
N PRO A 155 -17.81 -2.51 3.29
CA PRO A 155 -17.69 -3.77 4.02
C PRO A 155 -17.24 -4.95 3.15
N ALA A 156 -17.77 -5.06 1.93
CA ALA A 156 -17.36 -6.10 0.97
C ALA A 156 -15.90 -5.96 0.53
N LEU A 157 -15.44 -4.73 0.24
CA LEU A 157 -14.07 -4.46 -0.18
C LEU A 157 -13.05 -4.65 0.96
N ARG A 158 -13.46 -4.43 2.22
CA ARG A 158 -12.65 -4.74 3.41
C ARG A 158 -12.54 -6.24 3.63
N GLN A 159 -13.68 -6.94 3.58
CA GLN A 159 -13.74 -8.39 3.75
C GLN A 159 -12.86 -9.09 2.72
N LYS A 160 -12.93 -8.68 1.44
CA LYS A 160 -12.07 -9.18 0.36
C LYS A 160 -10.57 -9.05 0.69
N LYS A 161 -10.13 -7.94 1.31
CA LYS A 161 -8.72 -7.77 1.74
C LYS A 161 -8.38 -8.70 2.91
N LEU A 162 -9.25 -8.79 3.91
CA LEU A 162 -9.01 -9.64 5.10
C LEU A 162 -8.94 -11.13 4.76
N GLU A 163 -9.80 -11.61 3.87
CA GLU A 163 -9.83 -13.02 3.43
C GLU A 163 -8.65 -13.40 2.53
N THR A 164 -8.03 -12.40 1.88
CA THR A 164 -6.93 -12.64 0.93
C THR A 164 -5.55 -12.47 1.57
N THR A 165 -5.41 -11.61 2.58
CA THR A 165 -4.09 -11.22 3.11
C THR A 165 -3.43 -12.36 3.88
N GLY A 166 -2.21 -12.73 3.47
CA GLY A 166 -1.34 -13.68 4.16
C GLY A 166 -1.78 -15.14 4.11
N THR A 167 -2.81 -15.48 3.33
CA THR A 167 -3.40 -16.83 3.28
C THR A 167 -2.68 -17.80 2.33
N GLY A 168 -1.78 -17.30 1.49
CA GLY A 168 -1.04 -18.08 0.50
C GLY A 168 0.25 -18.70 1.04
N VAL A 169 0.91 -19.49 0.19
CA VAL A 169 2.22 -20.08 0.50
C VAL A 169 3.23 -18.96 0.77
N GLY A 170 3.90 -19.03 1.92
CA GLY A 170 4.86 -18.00 2.36
C GLY A 170 4.23 -16.78 3.04
N GLY A 171 2.89 -16.71 3.11
CA GLY A 171 2.14 -15.70 3.84
C GLY A 171 2.18 -15.90 5.36
N SER A 172 1.56 -14.96 6.08
CA SER A 172 1.51 -14.92 7.54
C SER A 172 0.55 -15.93 8.19
N GLY A 173 -0.26 -16.64 7.39
CA GLY A 173 -1.40 -17.40 7.88
C GLY A 173 -2.69 -16.58 8.00
N GLY A 174 -2.62 -15.28 7.69
CA GLY A 174 -3.80 -14.42 7.54
C GLY A 174 -4.55 -14.18 8.84
N ARG A 175 -5.88 -14.03 8.72
CA ARG A 175 -6.77 -13.73 9.85
C ARG A 175 -6.93 -14.92 10.81
N GLU A 176 -6.91 -16.14 10.29
CA GLU A 176 -7.11 -17.37 11.08
C GLU A 176 -5.97 -17.58 12.09
N GLU A 177 -4.73 -17.26 11.71
CA GLU A 177 -3.56 -17.27 12.61
C GLU A 177 -3.45 -15.98 13.46
N GLY A 178 -4.43 -15.08 13.39
CA GLY A 178 -4.44 -13.82 14.12
C GLY A 178 -3.37 -12.82 13.68
N ALA A 179 -2.78 -13.02 12.49
CA ALA A 179 -1.75 -12.15 11.91
C ALA A 179 -2.35 -10.96 11.13
N VAL A 180 -3.63 -11.03 10.75
CA VAL A 180 -4.33 -9.96 10.04
C VAL A 180 -5.55 -9.49 10.83
N GLN A 181 -5.63 -8.18 11.06
CA GLN A 181 -6.69 -7.52 11.83
C GLN A 181 -7.22 -6.29 11.09
N GLU A 182 -8.40 -5.79 11.50
CA GLU A 182 -8.89 -4.49 11.07
C GLU A 182 -9.36 -3.61 12.23
N THR A 183 -9.38 -2.31 11.98
CA THR A 183 -10.06 -1.30 12.79
C THR A 183 -10.84 -0.39 11.86
N VAL A 184 -12.09 -0.09 12.21
CA VAL A 184 -12.98 0.77 11.43
C VAL A 184 -13.34 1.99 12.27
N LEU A 185 -12.98 3.18 11.79
CA LEU A 185 -13.17 4.46 12.48
C LEU A 185 -14.32 5.24 11.84
N ASP A 186 -15.11 5.97 12.65
CA ASP A 186 -16.26 6.76 12.21
C ASP A 186 -15.84 8.03 11.45
N CYS A 187 -15.38 7.86 10.22
CA CYS A 187 -14.85 8.90 9.33
C CYS A 187 -14.84 8.45 7.86
N GLY A 188 -14.46 9.35 6.96
CA GLY A 188 -14.29 9.10 5.53
C GLY A 188 -12.97 8.43 5.15
N HIS A 189 -12.65 8.48 3.85
CA HIS A 189 -11.46 7.84 3.28
C HIS A 189 -10.12 8.39 3.83
N LEU A 190 -10.09 9.65 4.26
CA LEU A 190 -8.88 10.32 4.73
C LEU A 190 -8.65 10.06 6.22
N VAL A 191 -8.74 8.79 6.63
CA VAL A 191 -8.74 8.34 8.03
C VAL A 191 -7.64 8.99 8.90
N PRO A 192 -6.35 9.01 8.50
CA PRO A 192 -5.31 9.59 9.33
C PRO A 192 -5.35 11.13 9.42
N MET A 193 -6.16 11.78 8.58
CA MET A 193 -6.39 13.23 8.61
C MET A 193 -7.64 13.58 9.42
N GLU A 194 -8.68 12.73 9.38
CA GLU A 194 -9.96 12.95 10.07
C GLU A 194 -9.99 12.40 11.51
N ARG A 195 -9.26 11.31 11.78
CA ARG A 195 -9.19 10.62 13.08
C ARG A 195 -7.73 10.34 13.44
N VAL A 196 -6.95 11.42 13.58
CA VAL A 196 -5.50 11.37 13.80
C VAL A 196 -5.14 10.54 15.04
N THR A 197 -5.81 10.84 16.16
CA THR A 197 -5.48 10.24 17.46
C THR A 197 -5.82 8.74 17.46
N GLU A 198 -7.03 8.40 17.02
CA GLU A 198 -7.52 7.02 16.99
C GLU A 198 -6.74 6.16 15.99
N SER A 199 -6.33 6.73 14.85
CA SER A 199 -5.44 6.06 13.91
C SER A 199 -4.08 5.75 14.55
N ALA A 200 -3.51 6.70 15.28
CA ALA A 200 -2.22 6.54 15.95
C ALA A 200 -2.31 5.51 17.09
N GLU A 201 -3.38 5.53 17.88
CA GLU A 201 -3.64 4.57 18.95
C GLU A 201 -3.80 3.15 18.40
N ALA A 202 -4.58 2.97 17.33
CA ALA A 202 -4.75 1.66 16.68
C ALA A 202 -3.41 1.11 16.16
N ALA A 203 -2.62 1.94 15.47
CA ALA A 203 -1.30 1.55 14.97
C ALA A 203 -0.31 1.23 16.10
N ALA A 204 -0.30 2.04 17.17
CA ALA A 204 0.58 1.84 18.31
C ALA A 204 0.22 0.56 19.09
N ALA A 205 -1.06 0.33 19.35
CA ALA A 205 -1.56 -0.85 20.05
C ALA A 205 -1.21 -2.14 19.27
N PHE A 206 -1.44 -2.15 17.96
CA PHE A 206 -1.08 -3.28 17.10
C PHE A 206 0.44 -3.50 17.06
N THR A 207 1.23 -2.44 16.92
CA THR A 207 2.69 -2.56 16.92
C THR A 207 3.19 -3.15 18.24
N ALA A 208 2.69 -2.67 19.38
CA ALA A 208 3.07 -3.19 20.69
C ALA A 208 2.69 -4.67 20.84
N LEU A 209 1.50 -5.07 20.37
CA LEU A 209 1.08 -6.48 20.36
C LEU A 209 2.04 -7.36 19.56
N GLU A 210 2.37 -6.97 18.32
CA GLU A 210 3.23 -7.78 17.44
C GLU A 210 4.69 -7.81 17.90
N LEU A 211 5.18 -6.73 18.50
CA LEU A 211 6.51 -6.71 19.14
C LEU A 211 6.57 -7.71 20.31
N ASN A 212 5.57 -7.73 21.18
CA ASN A 212 5.51 -8.69 22.29
C ASN A 212 5.45 -10.15 21.79
N ARG A 213 4.67 -10.41 20.73
CA ARG A 213 4.61 -11.73 20.08
C ARG A 213 5.98 -12.15 19.55
N TRP A 214 6.65 -11.26 18.82
CA TRP A 214 7.99 -11.51 18.31
C TRP A 214 9.03 -11.73 19.41
N GLU A 215 9.01 -10.93 20.47
CA GLU A 215 9.93 -11.07 21.60
C GLU A 215 9.75 -12.42 22.29
N THR A 216 8.51 -12.82 22.55
CA THR A 216 8.19 -14.11 23.19
C THR A 216 8.71 -15.28 22.35
N ALA A 217 8.33 -15.33 21.07
CA ALA A 217 8.76 -16.40 20.16
C ALA A 217 10.30 -16.43 20.01
N THR A 218 10.93 -15.26 19.97
CA THR A 218 12.40 -15.14 19.88
C THR A 218 13.07 -15.64 21.15
N GLN A 219 12.56 -15.28 22.33
CA GLN A 219 13.11 -15.73 23.62
C GLN A 219 12.96 -17.24 23.80
N GLU A 220 11.81 -17.82 23.45
CA GLU A 220 11.59 -19.27 23.50
C GLU A 220 12.57 -20.01 22.58
N TRP A 221 12.69 -19.56 21.33
CA TRP A 221 13.63 -20.13 20.36
C TRP A 221 15.07 -20.01 20.85
N GLN A 222 15.48 -18.84 21.33
CA GLN A 222 16.83 -18.61 21.84
C GLN A 222 17.12 -19.44 23.09
N SER A 223 16.17 -19.57 24.01
CA SER A 223 16.33 -20.35 25.24
C SER A 223 16.50 -21.82 24.92
N ARG A 224 15.65 -22.36 24.03
CA ARG A 224 15.77 -23.75 23.52
C ARG A 224 17.10 -23.99 22.80
N TRP A 225 17.57 -23.01 22.03
CA TRP A 225 18.86 -23.14 21.35
C TRP A 225 20.03 -23.06 22.32
N ARG A 226 20.03 -22.10 23.24
CA ARG A 226 21.12 -21.83 24.19
C ARG A 226 21.22 -22.87 25.30
N SER A 227 20.15 -23.57 25.66
CA SER A 227 20.18 -24.67 26.62
C SER A 227 20.98 -25.88 26.11
N LYS A 228 21.16 -26.03 24.79
CA LYS A 228 21.99 -27.10 24.21
C LYS A 228 23.49 -26.83 24.43
N PRO A 229 24.27 -27.85 24.85
CA PRO A 229 25.73 -27.76 24.90
C PRO A 229 26.32 -27.28 23.57
N ARG A 230 27.44 -26.53 23.60
CA ARG A 230 28.07 -25.99 22.38
C ARG A 230 28.34 -27.07 21.32
N ARG A 231 28.72 -28.28 21.74
CA ARG A 231 29.02 -29.40 20.85
C ARG A 231 27.80 -29.84 20.03
N GLU A 232 26.60 -29.81 20.60
CA GLU A 232 25.35 -30.16 19.92
C GLU A 232 24.91 -29.07 18.95
N ARG A 233 25.17 -27.80 19.28
CA ARG A 233 24.84 -26.66 18.41
C ARG A 233 25.66 -26.57 17.12
N VAL A 234 26.78 -27.30 17.03
CA VAL A 234 27.71 -27.25 15.88
C VAL A 234 27.83 -28.58 15.16
N ARG A 235 26.97 -29.56 15.47
CA ARG A 235 26.98 -30.88 14.84
C ARG A 235 25.58 -31.24 14.37
N ILE A 236 25.52 -32.10 13.36
CA ILE A 236 24.27 -32.79 12.99
C ILE A 236 23.97 -33.81 14.09
N ASP A 237 22.76 -33.75 14.65
CA ASP A 237 22.30 -34.69 15.67
C ASP A 237 21.87 -36.03 15.07
N GLU A 238 21.66 -37.03 15.94
CA GLU A 238 21.28 -38.38 15.51
C GLU A 238 19.84 -38.45 14.97
N GLU A 239 18.95 -37.56 15.44
CA GLU A 239 17.58 -37.48 14.93
C GLU A 239 17.59 -37.09 13.44
N TRP A 240 18.40 -36.10 13.05
CA TRP A 240 18.61 -35.75 11.66
C TRP A 240 19.16 -36.93 10.85
N ARG A 241 20.22 -37.61 11.32
CA ARG A 241 20.81 -38.78 10.63
C ARG A 241 19.78 -39.89 10.42
N THR A 242 18.92 -40.11 11.41
CA THR A 242 17.85 -41.10 11.36
C THR A 242 16.79 -40.72 10.33
N LYS A 243 16.32 -39.47 10.34
CA LYS A 243 15.26 -38.98 9.43
C LYS A 243 15.72 -38.83 7.99
N ILE A 244 16.98 -38.42 7.75
CA ILE A 244 17.50 -38.26 6.38
C ILE A 244 17.83 -39.60 5.71
N GLY A 245 17.98 -40.66 6.50
CA GLY A 245 18.25 -42.01 6.02
C GLY A 245 19.68 -42.25 5.52
N PRO A 246 19.98 -43.49 5.11
CA PRO A 246 21.30 -43.84 4.59
C PRO A 246 21.54 -43.19 3.22
N ARG A 247 22.81 -42.98 2.87
CA ARG A 247 23.19 -42.57 1.51
C ARG A 247 22.79 -43.67 0.51
N THR A 248 22.20 -43.26 -0.62
CA THR A 248 21.97 -44.18 -1.74
C THR A 248 23.32 -44.74 -2.22
N PRO A 249 23.45 -46.07 -2.40
CA PRO A 249 24.68 -46.65 -2.93
C PRO A 249 25.04 -46.03 -4.28
N LYS A 250 26.31 -45.68 -4.49
CA LYS A 250 26.77 -45.29 -5.82
C LYS A 250 26.64 -46.50 -6.74
N THR A 251 25.88 -46.37 -7.83
CA THR A 251 25.90 -47.32 -8.94
C THR A 251 27.32 -47.34 -9.51
N THR A 252 28.13 -48.32 -9.10
CA THR A 252 29.38 -48.64 -9.79
C THR A 252 28.99 -49.11 -11.18
N GLY A 253 29.36 -48.34 -12.20
CA GLY A 253 29.06 -48.62 -13.59
C GLY A 253 29.39 -50.06 -13.99
N MET A 254 28.48 -50.60 -14.80
CA MET A 254 28.60 -51.87 -15.52
C MET A 254 30.01 -52.07 -16.08
N GLY A 255 30.40 -53.35 -16.07
CA GLY A 255 31.72 -53.87 -16.39
C GLY A 255 32.40 -53.23 -17.59
N LYS A 256 33.71 -53.03 -17.42
CA LYS A 256 34.66 -53.06 -18.53
C LYS A 256 34.39 -54.34 -19.33
N ALA A 257 33.90 -54.20 -20.56
CA ALA A 257 33.96 -55.26 -21.54
C ALA A 257 35.45 -55.58 -21.79
N THR A 258 35.87 -56.77 -21.39
CA THR A 258 37.13 -57.38 -21.81
C THR A 258 37.11 -57.57 -23.33
N LYS A 259 38.28 -57.35 -23.94
CA LYS A 259 38.59 -57.49 -25.37
C LYS A 259 38.14 -58.82 -25.98
#